data_AF-A0A315XMX5-F1
#
_entry.id   AF-A0A315XMX5-F1
#
_cell.length_a   1.000
_cell.length_b   1.000
_cell.length_c   1.000
_cell.angle_alpha   90.00
_cell.angle_beta   90.00
_cell.angle_gamma   90.00
#
_symmetry.space_group_name_H-M   'P 1'
#
loop_
_entity.id
_entity.type
_entity.pdbx_description
1 polymer ?
#
loop_
_entity_poly.entity_id
_entity_poly.type
_entity_poly.pdbx_seq_one_letter_code
_entity_poly.pdbx_strand_id
1 'polypeptide(L)'
;MIEKIEITQRFNFKRLNRHYECFTIDLVNRNAYYKISERGSGDKFVKENPICDDSWVGILVDLRRRMTSKIHRLTDEQIDDFIHDFNELNLFEGFQSEEFSYFEKLELVYSCQVIIYSTDNFEEYAFKNNYPLNWIRFGEILSNLFGFDVLHLNYQRQLATPLYYDIRRDGVYGPDRLAIKAIEFGHYRTYPYELPNPRLIINFEKNKIDGYVEKDLTANDKSLILELLEKYHVYTWIFDEYHNKSRTRDPDDLEGYDWYLEMVFENDVIWHIFGYNDYPDTYVHMAREVMEITGMDLMEINTISSADLELYEKFGSELLDKPI
;
A
#
# COMPACT_ATOMS: atom_id res chain seq x y z
N MET A 1 -15.19 28.41 -9.67
CA MET A 1 -16.30 27.68 -9.02
C MET A 1 -15.99 26.21 -9.18
N ILE A 2 -16.09 25.41 -8.11
CA ILE A 2 -15.90 23.96 -8.21
C ILE A 2 -17.15 23.38 -8.88
N GLU A 3 -16.94 22.64 -9.97
CA GLU A 3 -18.00 22.03 -10.76
C GLU A 3 -18.12 20.54 -10.48
N LYS A 4 -16.99 19.87 -10.23
CA LYS A 4 -16.93 18.43 -10.01
C LYS A 4 -15.69 18.06 -9.20
N ILE A 5 -15.81 17.03 -8.35
CA ILE A 5 -14.68 16.41 -7.65
C ILE A 5 -14.68 14.91 -7.99
N GLU A 6 -13.53 14.38 -8.38
CA GLU A 6 -13.32 12.94 -8.58
C GLU A 6 -12.32 12.43 -7.56
N ILE A 7 -12.66 11.34 -6.87
CA ILE A 7 -11.82 10.69 -5.86
C ILE A 7 -11.57 9.27 -6.35
N THR A 8 -10.37 9.02 -6.85
CA THR A 8 -9.94 7.70 -7.31
C THR A 8 -9.11 7.03 -6.24
N GLN A 9 -9.54 5.88 -5.75
CA GLN A 9 -8.85 5.11 -4.72
C GLN A 9 -8.42 3.77 -5.30
N ARG A 10 -7.18 3.38 -4.98
CA ARG A 10 -6.60 2.10 -5.31
C ARG A 10 -6.17 1.41 -4.03
N PHE A 11 -6.61 0.18 -3.86
CA PHE A 11 -6.12 -0.71 -2.82
C PHE A 11 -5.42 -1.88 -3.48
N ASN A 12 -4.12 -2.00 -3.23
CA ASN A 12 -3.32 -3.11 -3.75
C ASN A 12 -3.19 -4.15 -2.65
N PHE A 13 -3.75 -5.32 -2.94
CA PHE A 13 -3.55 -6.53 -2.18
C PHE A 13 -2.86 -7.55 -3.12
N LYS A 14 -2.13 -8.53 -2.57
CA LYS A 14 -1.40 -9.60 -3.28
C LYS A 14 -1.63 -9.65 -4.81
N ARG A 15 -0.61 -9.33 -5.64
CA ARG A 15 -0.52 -9.27 -7.14
C ARG A 15 -1.83 -9.10 -7.95
N LEU A 16 -2.74 -10.04 -7.79
CA LEU A 16 -3.96 -10.27 -8.55
C LEU A 16 -5.23 -9.71 -7.89
N ASN A 17 -5.13 -9.18 -6.67
CA ASN A 17 -6.25 -8.64 -5.90
C ASN A 17 -6.13 -7.12 -5.78
N ARG A 18 -6.53 -6.41 -6.82
CA ARG A 18 -6.56 -4.95 -6.79
C ARG A 18 -7.97 -4.46 -6.82
N HIS A 19 -8.26 -3.51 -5.93
CA HIS A 19 -9.52 -2.80 -5.92
C HIS A 19 -9.30 -1.39 -6.44
N TYR A 20 -10.04 -1.02 -7.48
CA TYR A 20 -10.00 0.32 -8.06
C TYR A 20 -11.42 0.87 -8.10
N GLU A 21 -11.58 2.05 -7.54
CA GLU A 21 -12.84 2.77 -7.54
C GLU A 21 -12.62 4.25 -7.80
N CYS A 22 -13.61 4.88 -8.41
CA CYS A 22 -13.66 6.32 -8.59
C CYS A 22 -15.03 6.81 -8.11
N PHE A 23 -15.05 7.67 -7.11
CA PHE A 23 -16.25 8.35 -6.66
C PHE A 23 -16.29 9.75 -7.28
N THR A 24 -17.36 10.07 -8.01
CA THR A 24 -17.54 11.37 -8.65
C THR A 24 -18.64 12.15 -7.94
N ILE A 25 -18.36 13.39 -7.56
CA ILE A 25 -19.34 14.39 -7.08
C ILE A 25 -19.44 15.46 -8.16
N ASP A 26 -20.54 15.44 -8.93
CA ASP A 26 -20.85 16.39 -9.99
C ASP A 26 -21.85 17.43 -9.47
N LEU A 27 -21.33 18.59 -9.08
CA LEU A 27 -22.10 19.66 -8.44
C LEU A 27 -23.00 20.37 -9.45
N VAL A 28 -22.56 20.47 -10.71
CA VAL A 28 -23.36 21.07 -11.80
C VAL A 28 -24.61 20.25 -12.09
N ASN A 29 -24.45 18.93 -12.20
CA ASN A 29 -25.57 18.02 -12.47
C ASN A 29 -26.26 17.49 -11.20
N ARG A 30 -25.79 17.92 -10.02
CA ARG A 30 -26.32 17.59 -8.69
C ARG A 30 -26.32 16.10 -8.38
N ASN A 31 -25.27 15.40 -8.81
CA ASN A 31 -25.19 13.94 -8.71
C ASN A 31 -23.88 13.49 -8.08
N ALA A 32 -23.93 12.43 -7.27
CA ALA A 32 -22.73 11.70 -6.88
C ALA A 32 -22.88 10.21 -7.14
N TYR A 33 -21.82 9.54 -7.57
CA TYR A 33 -21.87 8.13 -7.96
C TYR A 33 -20.48 7.49 -8.03
N TYR A 34 -20.42 6.17 -7.85
CA TYR A 34 -19.21 5.38 -8.12
C TYR A 34 -19.13 4.97 -9.60
N LYS A 35 -17.96 5.16 -10.21
CA LYS A 35 -17.50 4.44 -11.41
C LYS A 35 -16.55 3.34 -10.94
N ILE A 36 -16.96 2.09 -11.08
CA ILE A 36 -16.16 0.94 -10.66
C ILE A 36 -15.50 0.33 -11.90
N SER A 37 -14.18 0.15 -11.85
CA SER A 37 -13.41 -0.60 -12.84
C SER A 37 -12.66 -1.72 -12.13
N GLU A 38 -13.31 -2.89 -11.96
CA GLU A 38 -12.60 -4.05 -11.42
C GLU A 38 -11.74 -4.73 -12.51
N ARG A 39 -10.44 -4.89 -12.25
CA ARG A 39 -9.61 -5.90 -12.92
C ARG A 39 -9.51 -7.11 -11.98
N GLY A 40 -10.51 -7.99 -12.01
CA GLY A 40 -10.44 -9.25 -11.28
C GLY A 40 -9.96 -10.39 -12.16
N SER A 41 -8.80 -10.99 -11.84
CA SER A 41 -8.64 -12.43 -12.08
C SER A 41 -9.46 -13.15 -11.01
N GLY A 42 -10.77 -13.27 -11.25
CA GLY A 42 -11.76 -13.65 -10.25
C GLY A 42 -11.49 -14.99 -9.57
N ASP A 43 -11.98 -15.11 -8.32
CA ASP A 43 -12.31 -16.28 -7.48
C ASP A 43 -11.39 -17.53 -7.43
N LYS A 44 -10.43 -17.70 -8.34
CA LYS A 44 -9.51 -18.83 -8.44
C LYS A 44 -8.42 -18.77 -7.38
N PHE A 45 -7.90 -17.58 -7.09
CA PHE A 45 -6.78 -17.44 -6.15
C PHE A 45 -7.22 -17.61 -4.69
N VAL A 46 -8.45 -17.20 -4.36
CA VAL A 46 -9.06 -17.30 -3.02
C VAL A 46 -9.11 -18.75 -2.52
N LYS A 47 -9.01 -19.75 -3.40
CA LYS A 47 -9.14 -21.16 -3.05
C LYS A 47 -7.82 -21.92 -2.85
N GLU A 48 -6.67 -21.35 -3.24
CA GLU A 48 -5.46 -22.17 -3.50
C GLU A 48 -4.27 -21.92 -2.56
N ASN A 49 -4.32 -20.96 -1.62
CA ASN A 49 -3.22 -20.77 -0.66
C ASN A 49 -3.69 -20.88 0.81
N PRO A 50 -3.64 -22.08 1.43
CA PRO A 50 -4.16 -22.33 2.77
C PRO A 50 -3.28 -21.78 3.91
N ILE A 51 -2.21 -21.06 3.61
CA ILE A 51 -1.20 -20.65 4.61
C ILE A 51 -1.31 -19.17 4.99
N CYS A 52 -2.04 -18.36 4.20
CA CYS A 52 -2.23 -16.93 4.46
C CYS A 52 -3.63 -16.70 5.04
N ASP A 53 -3.71 -15.89 6.08
CA ASP A 53 -4.96 -15.51 6.73
C ASP A 53 -5.98 -15.00 5.70
N ASP A 54 -7.22 -15.48 5.76
CA ASP A 54 -8.35 -15.10 4.88
C ASP A 54 -8.76 -13.62 5.06
N SER A 55 -8.05 -12.87 5.93
CA SER A 55 -8.32 -11.48 6.29
C SER A 55 -8.45 -10.56 5.08
N TRP A 56 -7.61 -10.72 4.05
CA TRP A 56 -7.69 -9.93 2.81
C TRP A 56 -8.96 -10.17 2.00
N VAL A 57 -9.44 -11.42 1.98
CA VAL A 57 -10.68 -11.78 1.30
C VAL A 57 -11.84 -11.11 2.03
N GLY A 58 -11.81 -11.11 3.36
CA GLY A 58 -12.74 -10.36 4.20
C GLY A 58 -12.75 -8.86 3.85
N ILE A 59 -11.58 -8.23 3.80
CA ILE A 59 -11.42 -6.80 3.47
C ILE A 59 -11.96 -6.50 2.06
N LEU A 60 -11.57 -7.27 1.05
CA LEU A 60 -12.05 -7.12 -0.33
C LEU A 60 -13.55 -7.30 -0.47
N VAL A 61 -14.11 -8.32 0.19
CA VAL A 61 -15.55 -8.58 0.18
C VAL A 61 -16.30 -7.44 0.85
N ASP A 62 -15.79 -6.91 1.96
CA ASP A 62 -16.44 -5.78 2.64
C ASP A 62 -16.33 -4.50 1.79
N LEU A 63 -15.16 -4.18 1.22
CA LEU A 63 -14.98 -3.05 0.28
C LEU A 63 -16.03 -3.10 -0.84
N ARG A 64 -16.19 -4.28 -1.47
CA ARG A 64 -17.20 -4.53 -2.50
C ARG A 64 -18.63 -4.33 -2.02
N ARG A 65 -18.95 -4.74 -0.79
CA ARG A 65 -20.30 -4.62 -0.23
C ARG A 65 -20.69 -3.17 0.07
N ARG A 66 -19.72 -2.29 0.33
CA ARG A 66 -19.98 -0.88 0.67
C ARG A 66 -20.10 0.03 -0.55
N MET A 67 -19.61 -0.40 -1.70
CA MET A 67 -19.80 0.34 -2.95
C MET A 67 -21.22 0.18 -3.50
N THR A 68 -21.76 1.24 -4.08
CA THR A 68 -23.06 1.23 -4.76
C THR A 68 -22.98 1.91 -6.12
N SER A 69 -23.60 1.30 -7.14
CA SER A 69 -23.80 1.94 -8.45
C SER A 69 -24.96 2.94 -8.46
N LYS A 70 -25.57 3.19 -7.30
CA LYS A 70 -26.66 4.15 -7.15
C LYS A 70 -26.16 5.57 -7.39
N ILE A 71 -26.93 6.34 -8.15
CA ILE A 71 -26.73 7.77 -8.29
C ILE A 71 -27.42 8.48 -7.12
N HIS A 72 -26.64 9.20 -6.32
CA HIS A 72 -27.11 10.07 -5.26
C HIS A 72 -27.46 11.43 -5.85
N ARG A 73 -28.68 11.90 -5.64
CA ARG A 73 -29.13 13.23 -6.08
C ARG A 73 -28.98 14.22 -4.94
N LEU A 74 -28.30 15.33 -5.19
CA LEU A 74 -28.03 16.38 -4.21
C LEU A 74 -29.04 17.53 -4.35
N THR A 75 -29.43 18.11 -3.23
CA THR A 75 -30.17 19.37 -3.18
C THR A 75 -29.23 20.57 -3.24
N ASP A 76 -29.76 21.76 -3.53
CA ASP A 76 -28.95 22.99 -3.55
C ASP A 76 -28.35 23.30 -2.17
N GLU A 77 -29.12 23.13 -1.10
CA GLU A 77 -28.66 23.29 0.29
C GLU A 77 -27.47 22.36 0.61
N GLN A 78 -27.57 21.08 0.24
CA GLN A 78 -26.48 20.12 0.43
C GLN A 78 -25.22 20.48 -0.37
N ILE A 79 -25.37 21.05 -1.56
CA ILE A 79 -24.24 21.49 -2.39
C ILE A 79 -23.57 22.70 -1.75
N ASP A 80 -24.36 23.69 -1.33
CA ASP A 80 -23.84 24.90 -0.70
C ASP A 80 -23.11 24.58 0.61
N ASP A 81 -23.69 23.74 1.48
CA ASP A 81 -23.09 23.27 2.72
C ASP A 81 -21.77 22.51 2.45
N PHE A 82 -21.78 21.58 1.49
CA PHE A 82 -20.59 20.82 1.13
C PHE A 82 -19.46 21.72 0.60
N ILE A 83 -19.77 22.66 -0.29
CA ILE A 83 -18.78 23.60 -0.84
C ILE A 83 -18.20 24.47 0.28
N HIS A 84 -19.04 24.93 1.21
CA HIS A 84 -18.58 25.69 2.37
C HIS A 84 -17.59 24.88 3.21
N ASP A 85 -18.00 23.70 3.68
CA ASP A 85 -17.17 22.81 4.50
C ASP A 85 -15.86 22.41 3.80
N PHE A 86 -15.93 22.11 2.49
CA PHE A 86 -14.76 21.73 1.70
C PHE A 86 -13.73 22.86 1.60
N ASN A 87 -14.19 24.11 1.38
CA ASN A 87 -13.30 25.26 1.31
C ASN A 87 -12.70 25.61 2.68
N GLU A 88 -13.47 25.50 3.77
CA GLU A 88 -12.95 25.72 5.12
C GLU A 88 -11.90 24.68 5.54
N LEU A 89 -12.01 23.47 4.99
CA LEU A 89 -11.09 22.38 5.29
C LEU A 89 -9.65 22.66 4.84
N ASN A 90 -9.46 23.50 3.81
CA ASN A 90 -8.16 23.77 3.20
C ASN A 90 -7.35 22.48 2.96
N LEU A 91 -8.02 21.45 2.42
CA LEU A 91 -7.54 20.06 2.44
C LEU A 91 -6.10 19.89 1.93
N PHE A 92 -5.75 20.62 0.88
CA PHE A 92 -4.45 20.53 0.20
C PHE A 92 -3.52 21.73 0.46
N GLU A 93 -3.83 22.58 1.44
CA GLU A 93 -2.95 23.70 1.79
C GLU A 93 -1.58 23.20 2.28
N GLY A 94 -0.52 23.59 1.58
CA GLY A 94 0.85 23.12 1.87
C GLY A 94 1.10 21.65 1.54
N PHE A 95 0.13 20.95 0.94
CA PHE A 95 0.29 19.56 0.54
C PHE A 95 1.08 19.44 -0.76
N GLN A 96 2.13 18.62 -0.74
CA GLN A 96 2.89 18.30 -1.95
C GLN A 96 2.36 17.00 -2.56
N SER A 97 1.73 17.13 -3.73
CA SER A 97 1.24 15.97 -4.48
C SER A 97 2.40 15.05 -4.87
N GLU A 98 2.16 13.75 -4.74
CA GLU A 98 3.00 12.69 -5.28
C GLU A 98 2.66 12.46 -6.77
N GLU A 99 3.56 11.81 -7.51
CA GLU A 99 3.25 11.32 -8.86
C GLU A 99 2.32 10.11 -8.77
N PHE A 100 1.30 10.04 -9.62
CA PHE A 100 0.37 8.92 -9.66
C PHE A 100 0.38 8.25 -11.03
N SER A 101 0.64 6.94 -11.04
CA SER A 101 0.47 6.12 -12.25
C SER A 101 -0.48 4.97 -11.98
N TYR A 102 -1.20 4.57 -13.02
CA TYR A 102 -2.09 3.40 -12.96
C TYR A 102 -1.29 2.12 -12.71
N PHE A 103 -0.06 2.05 -13.23
CA PHE A 103 0.92 0.99 -12.99
C PHE A 103 2.17 1.60 -12.38
N GLU A 104 2.56 1.11 -11.22
CA GLU A 104 3.74 1.58 -10.50
C GLU A 104 4.70 0.43 -10.31
N LYS A 105 6.00 0.71 -10.40
CA LYS A 105 7.02 -0.32 -10.17
C LYS A 105 7.00 -0.84 -8.75
N LEU A 106 6.65 0.01 -7.80
CA LEU A 106 6.37 -0.32 -6.42
C LEU A 106 4.93 0.09 -6.12
N GLU A 107 4.06 -0.89 -5.92
CA GLU A 107 2.66 -0.71 -5.56
C GLU A 107 2.51 -0.82 -4.04
N LEU A 108 2.02 0.26 -3.43
CA LEU A 108 1.73 0.31 -2.01
C LEU A 108 0.29 -0.14 -1.73
N VAL A 109 0.02 -0.51 -0.47
CA VAL A 109 -1.31 -1.01 -0.06
C VAL A 109 -2.47 -0.08 -0.41
N TYR A 110 -2.24 1.24 -0.39
CA TYR A 110 -3.24 2.25 -0.73
C TYR A 110 -2.62 3.31 -1.65
N SER A 111 -3.44 3.91 -2.50
CA SER A 111 -3.16 5.21 -3.10
C SER A 111 -4.46 5.91 -3.48
N CYS A 112 -4.42 7.23 -3.52
CA CYS A 112 -5.56 8.07 -3.83
C CYS A 112 -5.16 9.21 -4.76
N GLN A 113 -6.07 9.58 -5.64
CA GLN A 113 -5.98 10.73 -6.52
C GLN A 113 -7.30 11.50 -6.43
N VAL A 114 -7.21 12.78 -6.11
CA VAL A 114 -8.34 13.71 -6.06
C VAL A 114 -8.18 14.73 -7.17
N ILE A 115 -9.17 14.81 -8.05
CA ILE A 115 -9.22 15.78 -9.13
C ILE A 115 -10.36 16.75 -8.87
N ILE A 116 -10.05 18.03 -8.76
CA ILE A 116 -11.01 19.12 -8.56
C ILE A 116 -11.15 19.85 -9.88
N TYR A 117 -12.34 19.78 -10.48
CA TYR A 117 -12.67 20.46 -11.72
C TYR A 117 -13.35 21.79 -11.40
N SER A 118 -12.82 22.84 -12.01
CA SER A 118 -13.41 24.16 -12.07
C SER A 118 -13.68 24.55 -13.53
N THR A 119 -14.48 25.59 -13.74
CA THR A 119 -14.94 26.02 -15.07
C THR A 119 -13.85 26.11 -16.15
N ASP A 120 -12.64 26.55 -15.80
CA ASP A 120 -11.55 26.75 -16.77
C ASP A 120 -10.29 25.91 -16.49
N ASN A 121 -10.28 25.09 -15.44
CA ASN A 121 -9.10 24.34 -15.04
C ASN A 121 -9.44 23.10 -14.21
N PHE A 122 -8.49 22.20 -14.04
CA PHE A 122 -8.52 21.18 -13.00
C PHE A 122 -7.24 21.18 -12.18
N GLU A 123 -7.36 20.79 -10.91
CA GLU A 123 -6.24 20.56 -10.01
C GLU A 123 -6.24 19.08 -9.63
N GLU A 124 -5.07 18.48 -9.59
CA GLU A 124 -4.88 17.07 -9.28
C GLU A 124 -3.94 16.92 -8.09
N TYR A 125 -4.40 16.16 -7.10
CA TYR A 125 -3.66 15.86 -5.88
C TYR A 125 -3.63 14.35 -5.67
N ALA A 126 -2.45 13.76 -5.69
CA ALA A 126 -2.27 12.35 -5.46
C ALA A 126 -1.34 12.06 -4.29
N PHE A 127 -1.56 10.91 -3.68
CA PHE A 127 -0.77 10.40 -2.57
C PHE A 127 -0.89 8.89 -2.45
N LYS A 128 0.16 8.24 -1.93
CA LYS A 128 0.20 6.78 -1.77
C LYS A 128 0.26 6.37 -0.30
N ASN A 129 0.94 7.15 0.54
CA ASN A 129 0.86 7.03 1.99
C ASN A 129 1.10 8.35 2.73
N ASN A 130 1.27 9.46 2.01
CA ASN A 130 1.38 10.81 2.58
C ASN A 130 0.02 11.50 2.53
N TYR A 131 -0.81 11.26 3.55
CA TYR A 131 -2.17 11.80 3.58
C TYR A 131 -2.18 13.32 3.79
N PRO A 132 -3.09 14.06 3.15
CA PRO A 132 -3.36 15.44 3.54
C PRO A 132 -3.76 15.54 5.01
N LEU A 133 -3.34 16.59 5.72
CA LEU A 133 -3.52 16.72 7.17
C LEU A 133 -4.99 16.54 7.61
N ASN A 134 -5.93 17.06 6.83
CA ASN A 134 -7.35 17.05 7.13
C ASN A 134 -8.12 15.90 6.45
N TRP A 135 -7.44 14.83 6.03
CA TRP A 135 -8.05 13.71 5.29
C TRP A 135 -9.18 13.01 6.03
N ILE A 136 -9.01 12.74 7.34
CA ILE A 136 -10.06 12.13 8.16
C ILE A 136 -11.31 13.02 8.19
N ARG A 137 -11.11 14.32 8.40
CA ARG A 137 -12.20 15.29 8.46
C ARG A 137 -12.92 15.43 7.10
N PHE A 138 -12.19 15.32 5.99
CA PHE A 138 -12.80 15.24 4.66
C PHE A 138 -13.73 14.02 4.54
N GLY A 139 -13.28 12.85 5.00
CA GLY A 139 -14.10 11.65 4.99
C GLY A 139 -15.35 11.76 5.87
N GLU A 140 -15.27 12.45 7.02
CA GLU A 140 -16.43 12.75 7.86
C GLU A 140 -17.45 13.63 7.14
N ILE A 141 -17.01 14.69 6.45
CA ILE A 141 -17.88 15.57 5.64
C ILE A 141 -18.61 14.75 4.57
N LEU A 142 -17.86 13.92 3.82
CA LEU A 142 -18.44 13.05 2.80
C LEU A 142 -19.44 12.04 3.39
N SER A 143 -19.10 11.44 4.54
CA SER A 143 -19.99 10.48 5.21
C SER A 143 -21.27 11.14 5.71
N ASN A 144 -21.21 12.38 6.19
CA ASN A 144 -22.40 13.14 6.59
C ASN A 144 -23.29 13.46 5.38
N LEU A 145 -22.69 13.83 4.25
CA LEU A 145 -23.40 14.16 3.03
C LEU A 145 -24.09 12.94 2.40
N PHE A 146 -23.39 11.81 2.32
CA PHE A 146 -23.86 10.64 1.56
C PHE A 146 -24.43 9.51 2.42
N GLY A 147 -24.16 9.52 3.74
CA GLY A 147 -24.58 8.48 4.68
C GLY A 147 -23.75 7.20 4.62
N PHE A 148 -22.57 7.24 4.00
CA PHE A 148 -21.64 6.10 3.94
C PHE A 148 -20.18 6.56 3.80
N ASP A 149 -19.24 5.67 4.11
CA ASP A 149 -17.80 5.92 4.15
C ASP A 149 -17.19 5.93 2.73
N VAL A 150 -17.13 7.12 2.11
CA VAL A 150 -16.59 7.29 0.75
C VAL A 150 -15.08 7.00 0.70
N LEU A 151 -14.31 7.41 1.71
CA LEU A 151 -12.84 7.29 1.73
C LEU A 151 -12.35 6.01 2.38
N HIS A 152 -13.27 5.10 2.72
CA HIS A 152 -12.98 3.82 3.37
C HIS A 152 -12.18 3.98 4.66
N LEU A 153 -12.42 5.06 5.42
CA LEU A 153 -11.67 5.41 6.64
C LEU A 153 -11.68 4.28 7.67
N ASN A 154 -12.77 3.51 7.78
CA ASN A 154 -12.81 2.37 8.68
C ASN A 154 -11.87 1.25 8.27
N TYR A 155 -11.74 0.97 6.96
CA TYR A 155 -10.80 -0.03 6.45
C TYR A 155 -9.37 0.42 6.52
N GLN A 156 -9.13 1.72 6.31
CA GLN A 156 -7.78 2.25 6.42
C GLN A 156 -7.19 2.07 7.83
N ARG A 157 -8.02 1.85 8.87
CA ARG A 157 -7.56 1.44 10.21
C ARG A 157 -6.98 0.02 10.25
N GLN A 158 -7.29 -0.83 9.27
CA GLN A 158 -6.71 -2.17 9.13
C GLN A 158 -5.44 -2.15 8.27
N LEU A 159 -5.03 -0.99 7.77
CA LEU A 159 -3.82 -0.83 6.99
C LEU A 159 -2.78 -0.10 7.84
N ALA A 160 -1.57 -0.64 7.94
CA ALA A 160 -0.45 0.02 8.59
C ALA A 160 0.07 1.13 7.66
N THR A 161 -0.63 2.28 7.68
CA THR A 161 -0.25 3.51 6.99
C THR A 161 -0.14 4.68 7.98
N PRO A 162 0.53 5.80 7.60
CA PRO A 162 0.64 7.01 8.42
C PRO A 162 -0.68 7.64 8.87
N LEU A 163 -1.81 7.28 8.26
CA LEU A 163 -3.10 7.87 8.60
C LEU A 163 -3.53 7.54 10.03
N TYR A 164 -3.30 6.30 10.46
CA TYR A 164 -3.70 5.81 11.79
C TYR A 164 -2.52 5.27 12.61
N TYR A 165 -1.35 5.11 12.00
CA TYR A 165 -0.15 4.56 12.63
C TYR A 165 1.05 5.47 12.36
N ASP A 166 1.70 6.01 13.39
CA ASP A 166 2.92 6.82 13.22
C ASP A 166 4.15 5.94 12.97
N ILE A 167 4.23 5.37 11.77
CA ILE A 167 5.24 4.36 11.37
C ILE A 167 6.65 4.93 11.36
N ARG A 168 6.81 6.25 11.11
CA ARG A 168 8.12 6.91 11.00
C ARG A 168 8.72 7.23 12.37
N ARG A 169 7.92 7.66 13.34
CA ARG A 169 8.43 8.05 14.65
C ARG A 169 8.55 6.86 15.61
N ASP A 170 7.57 5.97 15.56
CA ASP A 170 7.39 4.95 16.58
C ASP A 170 7.76 3.55 16.06
N GLY A 171 8.11 3.39 14.78
CA GLY A 171 8.08 2.07 14.14
C GLY A 171 6.67 1.46 14.25
N VAL A 172 6.51 0.20 13.88
CA VAL A 172 5.24 -0.50 14.12
C VAL A 172 5.20 -1.13 15.54
N TYR A 173 6.34 -1.23 16.27
CA TYR A 173 6.52 -2.05 17.51
C TYR A 173 6.99 -1.35 18.79
N GLY A 174 6.46 -1.74 19.96
CA GLY A 174 6.69 -1.19 21.32
C GLY A 174 5.57 -1.62 22.30
N PRO A 175 5.59 -1.23 23.59
CA PRO A 175 4.68 -1.77 24.63
C PRO A 175 3.18 -1.54 24.37
N ASP A 176 2.88 -0.47 23.62
CA ASP A 176 1.56 -0.03 23.14
C ASP A 176 1.48 -0.04 21.58
N ARG A 177 2.32 -0.84 20.94
CA ARG A 177 2.57 -0.84 19.49
C ARG A 177 2.25 -2.25 18.96
N LEU A 178 1.95 -2.36 17.66
CA LEU A 178 1.34 -3.56 17.06
C LEU A 178 2.33 -4.73 16.98
N ALA A 179 2.09 -5.82 17.73
CA ALA A 179 2.94 -7.01 17.64
C ALA A 179 2.76 -7.72 16.30
N ILE A 180 3.85 -8.21 15.72
CA ILE A 180 3.80 -8.97 14.46
C ILE A 180 3.35 -10.40 14.70
N LYS A 181 2.34 -10.82 13.95
CA LYS A 181 1.83 -12.19 13.92
C LYS A 181 2.51 -13.00 12.83
N ALA A 182 2.69 -12.40 11.66
CA ALA A 182 3.28 -13.09 10.51
C ALA A 182 4.01 -12.15 9.55
N ILE A 183 5.00 -12.71 8.86
CA ILE A 183 5.64 -12.12 7.67
C ILE A 183 5.49 -13.13 6.54
N GLU A 184 5.12 -12.64 5.37
CA GLU A 184 5.10 -13.41 4.14
C GLU A 184 5.87 -12.66 3.06
N PHE A 185 6.85 -13.35 2.49
CA PHE A 185 7.61 -12.87 1.35
C PHE A 185 7.43 -13.84 0.18
N GLY A 186 7.04 -13.30 -0.96
CA GLY A 186 6.91 -14.06 -2.20
C GLY A 186 7.69 -13.40 -3.33
N HIS A 187 8.25 -14.24 -4.20
CA HIS A 187 9.04 -13.81 -5.35
C HIS A 187 8.87 -14.82 -6.48
N TYR A 188 8.53 -14.37 -7.68
CA TYR A 188 8.16 -15.26 -8.78
C TYR A 188 8.32 -14.58 -10.13
N ARG A 189 8.46 -15.39 -11.18
CA ARG A 189 8.62 -14.86 -12.53
C ARG A 189 7.33 -14.22 -13.03
N THR A 190 7.44 -13.04 -13.62
CA THR A 190 6.29 -12.35 -14.22
C THR A 190 5.71 -13.17 -15.38
N TYR A 191 6.57 -13.89 -16.14
CA TYR A 191 6.21 -14.79 -17.24
C TYR A 191 6.80 -16.20 -17.05
N PRO A 192 6.02 -17.29 -17.22
CA PRO A 192 4.63 -17.35 -17.67
C PRO A 192 3.63 -17.23 -16.49
N TYR A 193 3.31 -15.99 -16.06
CA TYR A 193 2.31 -15.66 -15.04
C TYR A 193 2.15 -16.71 -13.94
N GLU A 194 3.27 -17.09 -13.32
CA GLU A 194 3.23 -18.08 -12.25
C GLU A 194 2.43 -17.52 -11.07
N LEU A 195 1.67 -18.39 -10.41
CA LEU A 195 1.00 -18.02 -9.18
C LEU A 195 2.07 -17.65 -8.14
N PRO A 196 1.92 -16.53 -7.42
CA PRO A 196 2.77 -16.21 -6.29
C PRO A 196 2.88 -17.39 -5.33
N ASN A 197 4.03 -18.06 -5.29
CA ASN A 197 4.36 -19.02 -4.24
C ASN A 197 5.14 -18.27 -3.16
N PRO A 198 4.66 -18.27 -1.90
CA PRO A 198 5.42 -17.69 -0.81
C PRO A 198 6.75 -18.43 -0.68
N ARG A 199 7.83 -17.66 -0.71
CA ARG A 199 9.20 -18.18 -0.57
C ARG A 199 9.57 -18.33 0.89
N LEU A 200 9.07 -17.43 1.72
CA LEU A 200 9.29 -17.40 3.15
C LEU A 200 8.01 -17.00 3.86
N ILE A 201 7.60 -17.79 4.83
CA ILE A 201 6.50 -17.48 5.74
C ILE A 201 7.03 -17.63 7.15
N ILE A 202 6.99 -16.55 7.92
CA ILE A 202 7.38 -16.55 9.33
C ILE A 202 6.10 -16.36 10.13
N ASN A 203 5.71 -17.36 10.92
CA ASN A 203 4.55 -17.29 11.79
C ASN A 203 5.00 -17.23 13.25
N PHE A 204 4.88 -16.05 13.86
CA PHE A 204 5.33 -15.78 15.23
C PHE A 204 4.41 -16.43 16.28
N GLU A 205 3.13 -16.61 15.97
CA GLU A 205 2.14 -17.25 16.86
C GLU A 205 2.32 -18.76 16.91
N LYS A 206 2.51 -19.38 15.75
CA LYS A 206 2.76 -20.83 15.60
C LYS A 206 4.21 -21.21 15.83
N ASN A 207 5.10 -20.24 16.04
CA ASN A 207 6.54 -20.42 16.18
C ASN A 207 7.16 -21.26 15.06
N LYS A 208 6.89 -20.88 13.80
CA LYS A 208 7.33 -21.66 12.64
C LYS A 208 7.81 -20.76 11.50
N ILE A 209 8.80 -21.25 10.76
CA ILE A 209 9.18 -20.76 9.44
C ILE A 209 8.82 -21.85 8.42
N ASP A 210 8.14 -21.45 7.34
CA ASP A 210 7.73 -22.28 6.21
C ASP A 210 8.22 -21.69 4.88
N GLY A 211 8.22 -22.50 3.82
CA GLY A 211 8.60 -22.10 2.46
C GLY A 211 9.90 -22.79 2.02
N TYR A 212 10.90 -22.02 1.60
CA TYR A 212 12.21 -22.52 1.20
C TYR A 212 12.99 -23.17 2.36
N VAL A 213 12.67 -22.76 3.59
CA VAL A 213 13.22 -23.33 4.81
C VAL A 213 12.04 -23.68 5.70
N GLU A 214 12.05 -24.92 6.20
CA GLU A 214 11.08 -25.37 7.20
C GLU A 214 11.81 -25.58 8.53
N LYS A 215 11.47 -24.78 9.54
CA LYS A 215 12.03 -24.93 10.90
C LYS A 215 11.12 -24.33 11.96
N ASP A 216 11.30 -24.79 13.19
CA ASP A 216 10.74 -24.11 14.36
C ASP A 216 11.44 -22.76 14.57
N LEU A 217 10.63 -21.74 14.89
CA LEU A 217 11.09 -20.39 15.14
C LEU A 217 11.51 -20.24 16.61
N THR A 218 12.80 -20.07 16.85
CA THR A 218 13.34 -19.88 18.21
C THR A 218 13.22 -18.42 18.66
N ALA A 219 13.39 -18.15 19.96
CA ALA A 219 13.41 -16.77 20.47
C ALA A 219 14.52 -15.92 19.83
N ASN A 220 15.70 -16.52 19.58
CA ASN A 220 16.81 -15.82 18.91
C ASN A 220 16.45 -15.48 17.46
N ASP A 221 15.78 -16.40 16.74
CA ASP A 221 15.32 -16.13 15.38
C ASP A 221 14.36 -14.93 15.37
N LYS A 222 13.39 -14.89 16.31
CA LYS A 222 12.44 -13.77 16.42
C LYS A 222 13.16 -12.44 16.63
N SER A 223 14.09 -12.38 17.58
CA SER A 223 14.85 -11.16 17.84
C SER A 223 15.66 -10.71 16.63
N LEU A 224 16.32 -11.65 15.94
CA LEU A 224 17.11 -11.35 14.75
C LEU A 224 16.24 -10.85 13.59
N ILE A 225 15.09 -11.46 13.36
CA ILE A 225 14.15 -11.02 12.32
C ILE A 225 13.70 -9.58 12.60
N LEU A 226 13.29 -9.28 13.83
CA LEU A 226 12.86 -7.92 14.20
C LEU A 226 14.01 -6.91 14.07
N GLU A 227 15.22 -7.29 14.48
CA GLU A 227 16.43 -6.45 14.34
C GLU A 227 16.72 -6.12 12.88
N LEU A 228 16.61 -7.09 11.96
CA LEU A 228 16.81 -6.86 10.53
C LEU A 228 15.76 -5.92 9.94
N LEU A 229 14.49 -6.09 10.31
CA LEU A 229 13.40 -5.24 9.82
C LEU A 229 13.61 -3.78 10.25
N GLU A 230 14.05 -3.56 11.49
CA GLU A 230 14.38 -2.23 12.01
C GLU A 230 15.66 -1.67 11.37
N LYS A 231 16.75 -2.45 11.34
CA LYS A 231 18.05 -2.03 10.78
C LYS A 231 17.96 -1.56 9.34
N TYR A 232 17.09 -2.18 8.53
CA TYR A 232 16.92 -1.84 7.12
C TYR A 232 15.70 -0.98 6.82
N HIS A 233 15.06 -0.46 7.86
CA HIS A 233 13.90 0.41 7.79
C HIS A 233 12.76 -0.19 6.94
N VAL A 234 12.46 -1.48 7.11
CA VAL A 234 11.54 -2.19 6.20
C VAL A 234 10.15 -1.58 6.19
N TYR A 235 9.65 -1.11 7.32
CA TYR A 235 8.33 -0.48 7.41
C TYR A 235 8.22 0.86 6.67
N THR A 236 9.34 1.56 6.48
CA THR A 236 9.40 2.84 5.79
C THR A 236 9.62 2.68 4.29
N TRP A 237 9.77 1.45 3.78
CA TRP A 237 9.79 1.15 2.34
C TRP A 237 8.55 1.64 1.58
N ILE A 238 7.47 2.01 2.27
CA ILE A 238 6.29 2.62 1.66
C ILE A 238 6.47 4.11 1.31
N PHE A 239 7.62 4.71 1.60
CA PHE A 239 7.86 6.12 1.33
C PHE A 239 8.80 6.31 0.14
N ASP A 240 8.47 7.32 -0.67
CA ASP A 240 9.20 7.78 -1.84
C ASP A 240 10.71 7.96 -1.66
N GLU A 241 11.16 8.26 -0.45
CA GLU A 241 12.58 8.42 -0.13
C GLU A 241 13.38 7.12 -0.18
N TYR A 242 12.71 5.96 -0.17
CA TYR A 242 13.32 4.64 -0.34
C TYR A 242 13.27 4.13 -1.78
N HIS A 243 12.81 4.94 -2.74
CA HIS A 243 12.58 4.52 -4.13
C HIS A 243 13.46 5.30 -5.12
N ASN A 244 14.64 5.77 -4.70
CA ASN A 244 15.49 6.61 -5.55
C ASN A 244 16.02 5.84 -6.75
N LYS A 245 16.41 4.57 -6.56
CA LYS A 245 16.80 3.70 -7.67
C LYS A 245 15.67 3.58 -8.68
N SER A 246 14.43 3.34 -8.22
CA SER A 246 13.26 3.19 -9.10
C SER A 246 13.07 4.34 -10.09
N ARG A 247 13.39 5.55 -9.66
CA ARG A 247 13.32 6.78 -10.46
C ARG A 247 14.36 6.85 -11.58
N THR A 248 15.41 6.03 -11.56
CA THR A 248 16.44 6.03 -12.61
C THR A 248 16.08 5.15 -13.81
N ARG A 249 14.90 4.53 -13.79
CA ARG A 249 14.56 3.40 -14.66
C ARG A 249 13.28 3.69 -15.45
N ASP A 250 13.23 3.31 -16.73
CA ASP A 250 12.07 3.52 -17.60
C ASP A 250 10.79 2.86 -17.01
N PRO A 251 9.71 3.61 -16.74
CA PRO A 251 8.48 3.07 -16.16
C PRO A 251 7.86 1.91 -16.97
N ASP A 252 8.16 1.80 -18.27
CA ASP A 252 7.59 0.79 -19.17
C ASP A 252 8.39 -0.54 -19.22
N ASP A 253 9.48 -0.66 -18.44
CA ASP A 253 10.30 -1.87 -18.32
C ASP A 253 9.63 -2.90 -17.38
N LEU A 254 8.75 -3.74 -17.95
CA LEU A 254 7.96 -4.76 -17.23
C LEU A 254 8.54 -6.18 -17.35
N GLU A 255 9.77 -6.34 -17.84
CA GLU A 255 10.45 -7.65 -17.85
C GLU A 255 11.07 -7.95 -16.47
N GLY A 256 10.93 -9.18 -15.99
CA GLY A 256 11.66 -9.65 -14.80
C GLY A 256 10.83 -10.49 -13.83
N TYR A 257 10.97 -10.16 -12.55
CA TYR A 257 10.36 -10.87 -11.43
C TYR A 257 9.44 -9.94 -10.65
N ASP A 258 8.33 -10.50 -10.21
CA ASP A 258 7.43 -9.84 -9.29
C ASP A 258 7.74 -10.33 -7.87
N TRP A 259 7.56 -9.46 -6.89
CA TRP A 259 7.70 -9.82 -5.49
C TRP A 259 6.71 -9.05 -4.62
N TYR A 260 6.52 -9.54 -3.40
CA TYR A 260 5.82 -8.79 -2.35
C TYR A 260 6.39 -9.11 -0.99
N LEU A 261 6.22 -8.15 -0.08
CA LEU A 261 6.39 -8.35 1.34
C LEU A 261 5.11 -7.93 2.03
N GLU A 262 4.61 -8.82 2.87
CA GLU A 262 3.42 -8.63 3.68
C GLU A 262 3.75 -8.89 5.14
N MET A 263 3.28 -8.00 6.01
CA MET A 263 3.40 -8.14 7.45
C MET A 263 2.03 -7.98 8.08
N VAL A 264 1.62 -9.01 8.83
CA VAL A 264 0.35 -9.04 9.56
C VAL A 264 0.63 -8.83 11.03
N PHE A 265 -0.06 -7.88 11.62
CA PHE A 265 0.06 -7.53 13.03
C PHE A 265 -1.21 -7.93 13.81
N GLU A 266 -1.15 -7.77 15.13
CA GLU A 266 -2.33 -7.87 15.98
C GLU A 266 -3.49 -6.96 15.51
N ASN A 267 -4.71 -7.34 15.88
CA ASN A 267 -5.96 -6.71 15.39
C ASN A 267 -6.13 -6.77 13.87
N ASP A 268 -5.43 -7.70 13.21
CA ASP A 268 -5.48 -7.96 11.78
C ASP A 268 -5.14 -6.71 10.94
N VAL A 269 -4.22 -5.89 11.46
CA VAL A 269 -3.63 -4.75 10.76
C VAL A 269 -2.56 -5.26 9.80
N ILE A 270 -2.50 -4.67 8.61
CA ILE A 270 -1.66 -5.20 7.55
C ILE A 270 -0.81 -4.12 6.88
N TRP A 271 0.47 -4.43 6.73
CA TRP A 271 1.43 -3.68 5.92
C TRP A 271 1.75 -4.48 4.67
N HIS A 272 1.80 -3.84 3.51
CA HIS A 272 2.04 -4.51 2.24
C HIS A 272 2.78 -3.61 1.25
N ILE A 273 3.76 -4.18 0.57
CA ILE A 273 4.38 -3.62 -0.62
C ILE A 273 4.52 -4.71 -1.68
N PHE A 274 4.31 -4.32 -2.93
CA PHE A 274 4.43 -5.15 -4.10
C PHE A 274 5.38 -4.48 -5.10
N GLY A 275 6.21 -5.25 -5.81
CA GLY A 275 7.11 -4.68 -6.81
C GLY A 275 7.25 -5.49 -8.10
N TYR A 276 7.51 -4.79 -9.20
CA TYR A 276 7.81 -5.36 -10.53
C TYR A 276 9.25 -5.08 -10.91
N ASN A 277 10.11 -6.08 -10.75
CA ASN A 277 11.53 -6.03 -11.06
C ASN A 277 12.26 -4.79 -10.49
N ASP A 278 11.75 -4.30 -9.37
CA ASP A 278 12.22 -3.11 -8.67
C ASP A 278 11.94 -3.25 -7.19
N TYR A 279 12.83 -2.71 -6.36
CA TYR A 279 12.88 -2.98 -4.92
C TYR A 279 13.17 -1.69 -4.16
N PRO A 280 12.79 -1.56 -2.89
CA PRO A 280 13.24 -0.47 -2.03
C PRO A 280 14.76 -0.41 -1.94
N ASP A 281 15.31 0.79 -1.81
CA ASP A 281 16.75 1.06 -1.90
C ASP A 281 17.59 0.24 -0.90
N THR A 282 17.05 -0.09 0.29
CA THR A 282 17.73 -0.89 1.32
C THR A 282 17.46 -2.41 1.24
N TYR A 283 16.65 -2.85 0.28
CA TYR A 283 16.31 -4.27 0.07
C TYR A 283 17.54 -5.16 -0.12
N VAL A 284 18.46 -4.73 -0.99
CA VAL A 284 19.65 -5.54 -1.35
C VAL A 284 20.57 -5.73 -0.14
N HIS A 285 20.74 -4.71 0.70
CA HIS A 285 21.52 -4.81 1.92
C HIS A 285 20.92 -5.82 2.90
N MET A 286 19.61 -5.74 3.14
CA MET A 286 18.89 -6.70 3.99
C MET A 286 19.05 -8.13 3.47
N ALA A 287 18.82 -8.31 2.18
CA ALA A 287 18.83 -9.62 1.56
C ALA A 287 20.22 -10.28 1.59
N ARG A 288 21.30 -9.49 1.48
CA ARG A 288 22.66 -10.00 1.68
C ARG A 288 22.93 -10.43 3.10
N GLU A 289 22.52 -9.66 4.10
CA GLU A 289 22.71 -10.06 5.50
C GLU A 289 21.89 -11.31 5.83
N VAL A 290 20.66 -11.43 5.31
CA VAL A 290 19.88 -12.67 5.40
C VAL A 290 20.63 -13.84 4.77
N MET A 291 21.24 -13.65 3.60
CA MET A 291 22.03 -14.69 2.94
C MET A 291 23.30 -15.06 3.71
N GLU A 292 23.99 -14.09 4.34
CA GLU A 292 25.15 -14.35 5.20
C GLU A 292 24.79 -15.16 6.45
N ILE A 293 23.65 -14.83 7.07
CA ILE A 293 23.15 -15.52 8.27
C ILE A 293 22.69 -16.94 7.95
N THR A 294 21.95 -17.11 6.85
CA THR A 294 21.27 -18.37 6.53
C THR A 294 22.06 -19.28 5.59
N GLY A 295 23.02 -18.72 4.85
CA GLY A 295 23.70 -19.39 3.74
C GLY A 295 22.82 -19.57 2.49
N MET A 296 21.63 -18.96 2.43
CA MET A 296 20.64 -19.16 1.38
C MET A 296 20.13 -17.84 0.81
N ASP A 297 19.92 -17.79 -0.51
CA ASP A 297 19.32 -16.62 -1.17
C ASP A 297 17.79 -16.64 -1.05
N LEU A 298 17.28 -16.40 0.16
CA LEU A 298 15.85 -16.45 0.46
C LEU A 298 15.06 -15.28 -0.13
N MET A 299 15.75 -14.20 -0.48
CA MET A 299 15.19 -12.96 -1.04
C MET A 299 15.54 -12.81 -2.54
N GLU A 300 16.03 -13.87 -3.17
CA GLU A 300 16.25 -13.99 -4.62
C GLU A 300 17.09 -12.84 -5.23
N ILE A 301 18.12 -12.36 -4.51
CA ILE A 301 18.99 -11.26 -4.98
C ILE A 301 19.76 -11.63 -6.24
N ASN A 302 20.02 -12.93 -6.45
CA ASN A 302 20.72 -13.41 -7.64
C ASN A 302 19.89 -13.24 -8.92
N THR A 303 18.62 -12.88 -8.80
CA THR A 303 17.77 -12.51 -9.94
C THR A 303 17.96 -11.07 -10.41
N ILE A 304 18.63 -10.22 -9.62
CA ILE A 304 18.86 -8.80 -9.89
C ILE A 304 20.14 -8.63 -10.72
N SER A 305 20.09 -7.76 -11.74
CA SER A 305 21.24 -7.50 -12.61
C SER A 305 22.38 -6.80 -11.86
N SER A 306 23.64 -7.04 -12.25
CA SER A 306 24.80 -6.40 -11.61
C SER A 306 24.77 -4.87 -11.70
N ALA A 307 24.26 -4.31 -12.79
CA ALA A 307 24.10 -2.87 -12.95
C ALA A 307 23.06 -2.30 -11.97
N ASP A 308 21.95 -3.00 -11.76
CA ASP A 308 20.95 -2.61 -10.75
C ASP A 308 21.50 -2.75 -9.32
N LEU A 309 22.27 -3.81 -9.05
CA LEU A 309 22.90 -4.02 -7.73
C LEU A 309 23.82 -2.84 -7.35
N GLU A 310 24.63 -2.32 -8.27
CA GLU A 310 25.49 -1.15 -8.02
C GLU A 310 24.68 0.10 -7.62
N LEU A 311 23.51 0.30 -8.22
CA LEU A 311 22.63 1.41 -7.86
C LEU A 311 21.99 1.23 -6.49
N TYR A 312 21.52 0.01 -6.18
CA TYR A 312 20.99 -0.30 -4.86
C TYR A 312 22.05 -0.13 -3.77
N GLU A 313 23.30 -0.54 -4.02
CA GLU A 313 24.41 -0.27 -3.07
C GLU A 313 24.53 1.21 -2.74
N LYS A 314 24.54 2.05 -3.78
CA LYS A 314 24.71 3.48 -3.62
C LYS A 314 23.55 4.08 -2.82
N PHE A 315 22.32 3.91 -3.29
CA PHE A 315 21.16 4.56 -2.69
C PHE A 315 20.79 3.99 -1.31
N GLY A 316 20.91 2.67 -1.13
CA GLY A 316 20.68 2.04 0.17
C GLY A 316 21.68 2.52 1.22
N SER A 317 22.97 2.64 0.88
CA SER A 317 23.99 3.13 1.82
C SER A 317 23.73 4.59 2.21
N GLU A 318 23.36 5.45 1.26
CA GLU A 318 23.00 6.86 1.53
C GLU A 318 21.81 7.00 2.50
N LEU A 319 20.90 6.03 2.55
CA LEU A 319 19.78 6.00 3.50
C LEU A 319 20.19 5.46 4.87
N LEU A 320 20.97 4.38 4.90
CA LEU A 320 21.40 3.75 6.15
C LEU A 320 22.43 4.60 6.93
N ASP A 321 23.14 5.50 6.26
CA ASP A 321 24.08 6.44 6.88
C ASP A 321 23.38 7.66 7.53
N LYS A 322 22.07 7.84 7.34
CA LYS A 322 21.30 8.93 7.95
C LYS A 322 20.80 8.52 9.34
N PRO A 323 21.00 9.35 10.38
CA PRO A 323 20.34 9.13 11.67
C PRO A 323 18.81 9.28 11.51
N ILE A 324 18.05 8.32 12.05
CA ILE A 324 16.58 8.35 12.14
C ILE A 324 16.14 9.46 13.11
#